data_AF-A0A1I4RJ25-F1
#
_entry.id   AF-A0A1I4RJ25-F1
#
_cell.length_a   1.000
_cell.length_b   1.000
_cell.length_c   1.000
_cell.angle_alpha   90.00
_cell.angle_beta   90.00
_cell.angle_gamma   90.00
#
_symmetry.space_group_name_H-M   'P 1'
#
loop_
_entity.id
_entity.type
_entity.pdbx_description
1 polymer ?
#
loop_
_entity_poly.entity_id
_entity_poly.type
_entity_poly.pdbx_seq_one_letter_code
_entity_poly.pdbx_strand_id
1 'polypeptide(L)'
;MAANVESMFYVREAPWHGLGKRVEQALNSKEALQEAGLDWTVLQKPIQTEDQMEITGYKANIRETDQRVLGVVTDRYKIVQNHEAFAFTDELLGEGVK
;
A
#
# COMPACT_ATOMS: atom_id res chain seq x y z
N MET A 1 -6.00 18.57 10.70
CA MET A 1 -6.01 19.02 9.29
C MET A 1 -5.48 17.89 8.43
N ALA A 2 -5.99 17.69 7.21
CA ALA A 2 -5.65 16.56 6.33
C ALA A 2 -4.14 16.41 6.08
N ALA A 3 -3.42 17.53 5.95
CA ALA A 3 -1.97 17.53 5.69
C ALA A 3 -1.09 17.03 6.85
N ASN A 4 -1.64 16.82 8.06
CA ASN A 4 -0.91 16.19 9.17
C ASN A 4 -1.12 14.66 9.22
N VAL A 5 -1.95 14.12 8.33
CA VAL A 5 -2.31 12.70 8.27
C VAL A 5 -1.81 12.06 6.97
N GLU A 6 -1.75 12.83 5.89
CA GLU A 6 -1.41 12.36 4.55
C GLU A 6 -0.13 13.02 4.01
N SER A 7 0.67 12.24 3.26
CA SER A 7 1.84 12.71 2.52
C SER A 7 1.57 12.66 1.02
N MET A 8 2.16 13.59 0.26
CA MET A 8 1.96 13.72 -1.19
C MET A 8 3.24 14.13 -1.91
N PHE A 9 3.31 13.83 -3.21
CA PHE A 9 4.34 14.34 -4.11
C PHE A 9 3.87 15.63 -4.80
N TYR A 10 4.81 16.54 -5.12
CA TYR A 10 4.53 17.71 -5.94
C TYR A 10 5.70 18.07 -6.85
N VAL A 11 5.39 18.70 -7.97
CA VAL A 11 6.37 19.30 -8.90
C VAL A 11 6.32 20.82 -8.78
N ARG A 12 7.44 21.48 -9.11
CA ARG A 12 7.58 22.95 -9.13
C ARG A 12 7.40 23.58 -7.74
N GLU A 13 6.29 24.28 -7.51
CA GLU A 13 6.02 25.05 -6.30
C GLU A 13 5.31 24.20 -5.25
N ALA A 14 5.63 24.45 -3.99
CA ALA A 14 4.98 23.77 -2.88
C ALA A 14 3.48 24.13 -2.86
N PRO A 15 2.59 23.17 -2.52
CA PRO A 15 1.19 23.46 -2.28
C PRO A 15 1.01 24.57 -1.23
N TRP A 16 -0.18 25.17 -1.17
CA TRP A 16 -0.51 26.28 -0.26
C TRP A 16 -0.19 26.03 1.22
N HIS A 17 -0.17 24.76 1.66
CA HIS A 17 0.17 24.37 3.04
C HIS A 17 1.67 24.07 3.26
N GLY A 18 2.50 24.10 2.21
CA GLY A 18 3.96 23.91 2.29
C GLY A 18 4.43 22.50 2.64
N LEU A 19 3.56 21.48 2.60
CA LEU A 19 3.88 20.10 2.96
C LEU A 19 3.91 19.21 1.71
N GLY A 20 4.64 18.09 1.78
CA GLY A 20 4.82 17.12 0.69
C GLY A 20 6.28 16.94 0.31
N LYS A 21 6.55 15.97 -0.56
CA LYS A 21 7.89 15.67 -1.10
C LYS A 21 7.99 16.22 -2.52
N ARG A 22 8.91 17.16 -2.75
CA ARG A 22 9.19 17.69 -4.09
C ARG A 22 9.86 16.61 -4.93
N VAL A 23 9.35 16.39 -6.13
CA VAL A 23 9.95 15.54 -7.16
C VAL A 23 10.28 16.40 -8.38
N GLU A 24 11.32 16.03 -9.13
CA GLU A 24 11.75 16.81 -10.31
C GLU A 24 10.75 16.70 -11.46
N GLN A 25 10.15 15.51 -11.62
CA GLN A 25 9.15 15.19 -12.62
C GLN A 25 8.05 14.33 -12.01
N ALA A 26 6.90 14.27 -12.67
CA ALA A 26 5.82 13.37 -12.25
C ALA A 26 6.30 11.92 -12.30
N LEU A 27 6.20 11.22 -11.17
CA LEU A 27 6.54 9.81 -11.07
C LEU A 27 5.43 8.98 -11.71
N ASN A 28 5.80 7.91 -12.41
CA ASN A 28 4.81 6.88 -12.76
C ASN A 28 4.41 6.09 -11.50
N SER A 29 3.32 5.33 -11.57
CA SER A 29 2.76 4.62 -10.41
C SER A 29 3.75 3.68 -9.73
N LYS A 30 4.62 3.01 -10.50
CA LYS A 30 5.66 2.14 -9.94
C LYS A 30 6.72 2.93 -9.17
N GLU A 31 7.23 4.02 -9.74
CA GLU A 31 8.20 4.90 -9.08
C GLU A 31 7.59 5.54 -7.82
N ALA A 32 6.33 5.97 -7.90
CA ALA A 32 5.61 6.55 -6.77
C ALA A 32 5.46 5.57 -5.60
N LEU A 33 5.14 4.30 -5.87
CA LEU A 33 5.06 3.25 -4.86
C LEU A 33 6.39 3.03 -4.15
N GLN A 34 7.49 3.02 -4.89
CA GLN A 34 8.84 2.86 -4.33
C GLN A 34 9.23 4.07 -3.48
N GLU A 35 9.08 5.28 -4.01
CA GLU A 35 9.42 6.52 -3.32
C GLU A 35 8.55 6.80 -2.08
N ALA A 36 7.33 6.24 -2.04
CA ALA A 36 6.44 6.30 -0.89
C ALA A 36 6.69 5.19 0.14
N GLY A 37 7.56 4.22 -0.15
CA GLY A 37 7.78 3.06 0.71
C GLY A 37 6.57 2.10 0.78
N LEU A 38 5.80 2.05 -0.30
CA LEU A 38 4.60 1.21 -0.45
C LEU A 38 4.83 -0.02 -1.34
N ASP A 39 6.04 -0.19 -1.88
CA ASP A 39 6.44 -1.36 -2.68
C ASP A 39 6.75 -2.59 -1.79
N TRP A 40 5.76 -3.00 -1.00
CA TRP A 40 5.81 -4.19 -0.14
C TRP A 40 4.59 -5.08 -0.39
N THR A 41 4.75 -6.37 -0.08
CA THR A 41 3.73 -7.39 -0.31
C THR A 41 3.02 -7.77 1.00
N VAL A 42 1.72 -8.06 0.93
CA VAL A 42 0.99 -8.76 2.00
C VAL A 42 1.14 -10.26 1.82
N LEU A 43 1.61 -10.94 2.86
CA LEU A 43 1.62 -12.39 3.01
C LEU A 43 0.42 -12.83 3.84
N GLN A 44 -0.15 -13.99 3.53
CA GLN A 44 -1.16 -14.64 4.36
C GLN A 44 -0.57 -15.86 5.03
N LYS A 45 -0.73 -15.96 6.37
CA LYS A 45 -0.33 -17.13 7.15
C LYS A 45 -1.51 -17.70 7.94
N PRO A 46 -1.59 -19.03 8.12
CA PRO A 46 -2.57 -19.64 9.01
C PRO A 46 -2.34 -19.18 10.45
N ILE A 47 -3.40 -19.20 11.26
CA ILE A 47 -3.35 -18.86 12.69
C ILE A 47 -3.47 -20.15 13.48
N GLN A 48 -2.61 -20.31 14.48
CA GLN A 48 -2.61 -21.47 15.36
C GLN A 48 -2.75 -21.02 16.81
N THR A 49 -3.43 -21.83 17.62
CA THR A 49 -3.42 -21.71 19.08
C THR A 49 -2.06 -22.13 19.64
N GLU A 50 -1.82 -21.87 20.93
CA GLU A 50 -0.56 -22.22 21.60
C GLU A 50 -0.25 -23.73 21.53
N ASP A 51 -1.27 -24.58 21.53
CA ASP A 51 -1.19 -26.02 21.37
C ASP A 51 -1.18 -26.50 19.92
N GLN A 52 -0.85 -25.61 18.97
CA GLN A 52 -0.66 -25.90 17.53
C GLN A 52 -1.94 -26.34 16.79
N MET A 53 -3.12 -26.04 17.32
CA MET A 53 -4.37 -26.25 16.58
C MET A 53 -4.61 -25.07 15.63
N GLU A 54 -4.71 -25.36 14.33
CA GLU A 54 -5.02 -24.35 13.32
C GLU A 54 -6.47 -23.88 13.40
N ILE A 55 -6.66 -22.56 13.40
CA ILE A 55 -7.98 -21.93 13.32
C ILE A 55 -8.39 -21.88 11.85
N THR A 56 -9.12 -22.91 11.42
CA THR A 56 -9.58 -23.03 10.02
C THR A 56 -10.50 -21.87 9.63
N GLY A 57 -10.40 -21.43 8.37
CA GLY A 57 -11.21 -20.33 7.85
C GLY A 57 -10.64 -18.93 8.13
N TYR A 58 -9.56 -18.81 8.91
CA TYR A 58 -8.94 -17.55 9.29
C TYR A 58 -7.44 -17.51 8.96
N LYS A 59 -6.98 -16.35 8.52
CA LYS A 59 -5.57 -16.08 8.18
C LYS A 59 -5.14 -14.72 8.70
N ALA A 60 -3.88 -14.61 9.09
CA ALA A 60 -3.26 -13.32 9.39
C ALA A 60 -2.64 -12.73 8.11
N ASN A 61 -3.03 -11.50 7.78
CA ASN A 61 -2.33 -10.68 6.80
C ASN A 61 -1.09 -10.07 7.46
N ILE A 62 0.06 -10.25 6.84
CA ILE A 62 1.37 -9.86 7.37
C ILE A 62 2.10 -9.05 6.31
N ARG A 63 2.67 -7.91 6.71
CA ARG A 63 3.56 -7.16 5.83
C ARG A 63 4.90 -7.88 5.74
N GLU A 64 5.35 -8.16 4.52
CA GLU A 64 6.57 -8.94 4.29
C GLU A 64 7.83 -8.28 4.88
N THR A 65 7.95 -6.96 4.74
CA THR A 65 9.20 -6.22 5.03
C THR A 65 9.59 -6.20 6.50
N ASP A 66 8.62 -6.18 7.42
CA ASP A 66 8.86 -6.13 8.86
C ASP A 66 8.09 -7.19 9.66
N GLN A 67 7.43 -8.12 8.96
CA GLN A 67 6.60 -9.18 9.53
C GLN A 67 5.47 -8.66 10.44
N ARG A 68 5.07 -7.39 10.28
CA ARG A 68 4.00 -6.82 11.09
C ARG A 68 2.66 -7.43 10.69
N VAL A 69 1.89 -7.88 11.68
CA VAL A 69 0.50 -8.31 11.48
C VAL A 69 -0.34 -7.07 11.17
N LEU A 70 -0.98 -7.10 10.00
CA LEU A 70 -1.88 -6.05 9.51
C LEU A 70 -3.32 -6.29 9.96
N GLY A 71 -3.72 -7.55 10.13
CA GLY A 71 -5.03 -7.95 10.60
C GLY A 71 -5.34 -9.42 10.36
N VAL A 72 -6.44 -9.89 10.94
CA VAL A 72 -6.96 -11.25 10.73
C VAL A 72 -8.16 -11.17 9.80
N VAL A 73 -8.17 -12.04 8.79
CA VAL A 73 -9.23 -12.10 7.77
C VAL A 73 -9.73 -13.52 7.62
N THR A 74 -10.96 -13.67 7.14
CA THR A 74 -11.47 -14.98 6.72
C THR A 74 -11.03 -15.31 5.29
N ASP A 75 -11.13 -16.58 4.90
CA ASP A 75 -10.86 -17.04 3.52
C ASP A 75 -11.74 -16.40 2.42
N ARG A 76 -12.78 -15.66 2.80
CA ARG A 76 -13.63 -14.91 1.86
C ARG A 76 -12.94 -13.66 1.26
N TYR A 77 -11.82 -13.23 1.82
CA TYR A 77 -11.11 -12.03 1.38
C TYR A 77 -9.92 -12.40 0.49
N LYS A 78 -9.78 -11.67 -0.61
CA LYS A 78 -8.59 -11.70 -1.46
C LYS A 78 -7.70 -10.51 -1.14
N ILE A 79 -6.40 -10.75 -1.10
CA ILE A 79 -5.40 -9.68 -1.03
C ILE A 79 -5.43 -8.90 -2.34
N VAL A 80 -5.45 -7.58 -2.25
CA VAL A 80 -5.11 -6.67 -3.35
C VAL A 80 -3.79 -6.03 -2.98
N GLN A 81 -2.73 -6.30 -3.75
CA GLN A 81 -1.42 -5.71 -3.49
C GLN A 81 -1.40 -4.24 -3.90
N ASN A 82 -0.50 -3.44 -3.31
CA ASN A 82 -0.40 -2.02 -3.64
C ASN A 82 -0.15 -1.80 -5.15
N HIS A 83 0.69 -2.61 -5.78
CA HIS A 83 0.92 -2.53 -7.23
C HIS A 83 -0.32 -2.88 -8.06
N GLU A 84 -1.14 -3.83 -7.62
CA GLU A 84 -2.40 -4.19 -8.30
C GLU A 84 -3.43 -3.04 -8.19
N ALA A 85 -3.52 -2.42 -7.02
CA ALA A 85 -4.42 -1.29 -6.78
C ALA A 85 -4.07 -0.08 -7.67
N PHE A 86 -2.79 0.22 -7.84
CA PHE A 86 -2.33 1.32 -8.69
C PHE A 86 -2.42 0.97 -10.18
N ALA A 87 -2.13 -0.27 -10.58
CA ALA A 87 -2.30 -0.70 -11.96
C ALA A 87 -3.76 -0.57 -12.44
N PHE A 88 -4.73 -0.85 -11.56
CA PHE A 88 -6.14 -0.62 -11.84
C PHE A 88 -6.45 0.86 -12.13
N THR A 89 -5.88 1.79 -11.35
CA THR A 89 -6.07 3.22 -11.60
C THR A 89 -5.39 3.71 -12.87
N ASP A 90 -4.23 3.13 -13.22
CA ASP A 90 -3.52 3.45 -14.47
C ASP A 90 -4.36 3.06 -15.69
N GLU A 91 -5.04 1.91 -15.65
CA GLU A 91 -5.94 1.46 -16.72
C GLU A 91 -7.15 2.40 -16.89
N LEU A 92 -7.70 2.94 -15.80
CA LEU A 92 -8.84 3.85 -15.83
C LEU A 92 -8.49 5.24 -16.37
N LEU A 93 -7.30 5.75 -16.05
CA LEU A 93 -6.87 7.11 -16.40
C LEU A 93 -6.17 7.18 -17.77
N GLY A 94 -5.86 6.04 -18.39
CA GLY A 94 -4.88 5.95 -19.47
C GLY A 94 -3.45 6.07 -18.92
N GLU A 95 -2.42 5.69 -19.72
CA GLU A 95 -1.00 5.73 -19.31
C GLU A 95 -0.51 7.15 -18.95
N GLY A 96 -0.87 7.63 -17.77
CA GLY A 96 -0.42 8.88 -17.18
C GLY A 96 -1.40 10.05 -17.27
N VAL A 97 -1.51 10.77 -16.16
CA VAL A 97 -1.97 12.16 -16.15
C VAL A 97 -0.86 13.02 -16.77
N LYS A 98 -1.09 13.60 -17.94
CA LYS A 98 -0.16 14.55 -18.59
C LYS A 98 -0.11 15.90 -17.88
#